data_AF-A0A3D2SRC7-F1
#
_entry.id   AF-A0A3D2SRC7-F1
#
_cell.length_a   1.000
_cell.length_b   1.000
_cell.length_c   1.000
_cell.angle_alpha   90.00
_cell.angle_beta   90.00
_cell.angle_gamma   90.00
#
_symmetry.space_group_name_H-M   'P 1'
#
loop_
_entity.id
_entity.type
_entity.pdbx_description
1 polymer ?
#
loop_
_entity_poly.entity_id
_entity_poly.type
_entity_poly.pdbx_seq_one_letter_code
_entity_poly.pdbx_strand_id
1 'polypeptide(L)' 'TRQGDVVVDTDENPGNAKIDKIPTLRPAFAKDGTITAANSSSISDGASALLITSEQEAKQRGLKVLAEIKAYTTNSQ' A
#
# COMPACT_ATOMS: atom_id res chain seq x y z
N THR A 1 -30.46 -15.36 -10.72
CA THR A 1 -29.48 -15.22 -11.83
C THR A 1 -28.10 -15.11 -11.22
N ARG A 2 -27.10 -15.86 -11.70
CA ARG A 2 -25.71 -15.73 -11.19
C ARG A 2 -25.19 -14.35 -11.58
N GLN A 3 -24.71 -13.58 -10.61
CA GLN A 3 -23.93 -12.38 -10.89
C GLN A 3 -22.61 -12.83 -11.54
N GLY A 4 -22.20 -12.14 -12.61
CA GLY A 4 -20.96 -12.43 -13.34
C GLY A 4 -19.72 -11.97 -12.59
N ASP A 5 -18.56 -12.10 -13.25
CA ASP A 5 -17.27 -11.72 -12.67
C ASP A 5 -17.14 -10.20 -12.51
N VAL A 6 -16.47 -9.77 -11.44
CA VAL A 6 -16.16 -8.36 -11.13
C VAL A 6 -14.65 -8.17 -11.18
N VAL A 7 -14.19 -7.21 -11.97
CA VAL A 7 -12.78 -6.81 -12.03
C VAL A 7 -12.54 -5.70 -11.01
N VAL A 8 -11.48 -5.86 -10.21
CA VAL A 8 -10.99 -4.85 -9.27
C VAL A 8 -9.54 -4.55 -9.65
N ASP A 9 -9.30 -3.36 -10.21
CA ASP A 9 -7.99 -2.94 -10.75
C ASP A 9 -7.52 -1.58 -10.21
N THR A 10 -8.32 -0.96 -9.34
CA THR A 10 -8.12 0.38 -8.83
C THR A 10 -8.15 0.36 -7.31
N ASP A 11 -7.19 1.05 -6.67
CA ASP A 11 -7.18 1.20 -5.21
C ASP A 11 -8.45 1.91 -4.72
N GLU A 12 -9.21 1.26 -3.84
CA GLU A 12 -10.51 1.75 -3.38
C GLU A 12 -10.38 2.98 -2.44
N ASN A 13 -9.43 2.94 -1.51
CA ASN A 13 -9.39 3.85 -0.36
C ASN A 13 -9.10 5.33 -0.72
N PRO A 14 -8.14 5.67 -1.60
CA PRO A 14 -7.82 7.08 -1.90
C PRO A 14 -8.99 7.88 -2.47
N GLY A 15 -9.82 7.26 -3.32
CA GLY A 15 -10.95 7.93 -3.97
C GLY A 15 -12.13 8.24 -3.04
N ASN A 16 -12.21 7.58 -1.88
CA ASN A 16 -13.33 7.69 -0.95
C ASN A 16 -13.20 8.84 0.06
N ALA A 17 -12.12 9.63 -0.01
CA ALA A 17 -11.84 10.70 0.94
C ALA A 17 -12.86 11.85 0.83
N LYS A 18 -13.51 12.19 1.95
CA LYS A 18 -14.43 13.35 2.06
C LYS A 18 -13.70 14.54 2.63
N ILE A 19 -13.03 15.30 1.76
CA ILE A 19 -12.12 16.39 2.14
C ILE A 19 -12.78 17.40 3.10
N ASP A 20 -14.01 17.82 2.80
CA ASP A 20 -14.74 18.80 3.62
C ASP A 20 -15.01 18.32 5.06
N LYS A 21 -15.01 17.00 5.30
CA LYS A 21 -15.24 16.43 6.63
C LYS A 21 -13.97 16.29 7.44
N ILE A 22 -12.78 16.28 6.82
CA ILE A 22 -11.50 16.03 7.48
C ILE A 22 -11.27 16.95 8.69
N PRO A 23 -11.49 18.28 8.63
CA PRO A 23 -11.24 19.16 9.77
C PRO A 23 -12.13 18.90 10.99
N THR A 24 -13.23 18.17 10.81
CA THR A 24 -14.25 17.93 11.85
C THR A 24 -14.12 16.56 12.50
N LEU A 25 -13.16 15.73 12.07
CA LEU A 25 -13.01 14.38 12.57
C LEU A 25 -12.52 14.39 14.02
N ARG A 26 -13.12 13.51 14.84
CA ARG A 26 -12.70 13.31 16.23
C ARG A 26 -11.43 12.46 16.29
N PRO A 27 -10.60 12.64 17.32
CA PRO A 27 -9.48 11.76 17.59
C PRO A 27 -9.91 10.30 17.73
N ALA A 28 -9.16 9.37 17.12
CA ALA A 28 -9.53 7.95 17.03
C ALA A 28 -9.04 7.10 18.22
N PHE A 29 -7.97 7.50 18.90
CA PHE A 29 -7.29 6.66 19.91
C PHE A 29 -7.27 7.25 21.32
N ALA A 30 -7.16 8.57 21.45
CA ALA A 30 -7.11 9.26 22.75
C ALA A 30 -7.97 10.52 22.69
N LYS A 31 -8.64 10.86 23.80
CA LYS A 31 -9.61 11.97 23.87
C LYS A 31 -9.03 13.31 23.38
N ASP A 32 -7.81 13.63 23.80
CA ASP A 32 -7.09 14.86 23.42
C ASP A 32 -5.97 14.58 22.40
N GLY A 33 -6.10 13.48 21.65
CA GLY A 33 -5.13 13.07 20.63
C GLY A 33 -5.27 13.83 19.31
N THR A 34 -4.30 13.65 18.42
CA THR A 34 -4.28 14.29 17.09
C THR A 34 -4.51 13.32 15.93
N ILE A 35 -4.50 12.01 16.21
CA ILE A 35 -4.67 10.96 15.20
C ILE A 35 -6.17 10.80 14.92
N THR A 36 -6.55 10.91 13.66
CA THR A 36 -7.92 10.77 13.15
C THR A 36 -7.94 9.75 12.02
N ALA A 37 -9.12 9.24 11.66
CA ALA A 37 -9.25 8.29 10.57
C ALA A 37 -8.70 8.80 9.21
N ALA A 38 -8.65 10.12 8.99
CA ALA A 38 -8.15 10.70 7.74
C ALA A 38 -6.63 10.89 7.69
N ASN A 39 -5.93 10.89 8.83
CA ASN A 39 -4.48 11.05 8.89
C ASN A 39 -3.73 9.78 9.30
N SER A 40 -4.45 8.67 9.38
CA SER A 40 -3.92 7.33 9.64
C SER A 40 -4.16 6.41 8.46
N SER A 41 -3.33 5.38 8.31
CA SER A 41 -3.59 4.30 7.35
C SER A 41 -4.89 3.56 7.66
N SER A 42 -5.61 3.15 6.62
CA SER A 42 -6.80 2.31 6.73
C SER A 42 -6.44 0.83 6.87
N ILE A 43 -7.37 0.06 7.43
CA ILE A 43 -7.36 -1.39 7.30
C ILE A 43 -7.67 -1.71 5.83
N SER A 44 -6.80 -2.50 5.20
CA SER A 44 -6.87 -2.78 3.76
C SER A 44 -6.58 -4.27 3.51
N ASP A 45 -7.23 -4.83 2.50
CA ASP A 45 -6.99 -6.19 2.02
C ASP A 45 -6.22 -6.15 0.70
N GLY A 46 -5.14 -6.93 0.59
CA GLY A 46 -4.33 -6.96 -0.63
C GLY A 46 -3.13 -7.91 -0.54
N ALA A 47 -2.50 -8.14 -1.69
CA ALA A 47 -1.28 -8.94 -1.82
C ALA A 47 -0.33 -8.31 -2.83
N SER A 48 0.98 -8.48 -2.63
CA SER A 48 2.01 -8.08 -3.58
C SER A 48 3.14 -9.11 -3.62
N ALA A 49 3.81 -9.20 -4.76
CA ALA A 49 4.93 -10.12 -4.97
C ALA A 49 6.00 -9.48 -5.86
N LEU A 50 7.25 -9.83 -5.61
CA LEU A 50 8.41 -9.40 -6.39
C LEU A 50 9.22 -10.62 -6.82
N LEU A 51 9.71 -10.62 -8.06
CA LEU A 51 10.73 -11.55 -8.52
C LEU A 51 12.10 -10.95 -8.27
N ILE A 52 12.90 -11.58 -7.41
CA ILE A 52 14.26 -11.15 -7.09
C ILE A 52 15.24 -12.21 -7.61
N THR A 53 16.30 -11.76 -8.26
CA THR A 53 17.37 -12.62 -8.76
C THR A 53 18.71 -11.89 -8.74
N SER A 54 19.80 -12.62 -8.95
CA SER A 54 21.13 -12.02 -9.12
C SER A 54 21.26 -11.33 -10.47
N GLU A 55 22.12 -10.32 -10.55
CA GLU A 55 22.39 -9.62 -11.81
C GLU A 55 22.94 -10.58 -12.89
N GLN A 56 23.78 -11.54 -12.48
CA GLN A 56 24.33 -12.55 -13.38
C GLN A 56 23.21 -13.41 -14.00
N GLU A 57 22.29 -13.91 -13.19
CA GLU A 57 21.18 -14.74 -13.66
C GLU A 57 20.25 -13.95 -14.58
N ALA A 58 19.95 -12.70 -14.22
CA ALA A 58 19.16 -11.80 -15.06
C ALA A 58 19.81 -11.62 -16.44
N LYS A 59 21.14 -11.40 -16.49
CA LYS A 59 21.90 -11.29 -17.75
C LYS A 59 21.88 -12.59 -18.55
N GLN A 60 22.13 -13.74 -17.92
CA GLN A 60 22.12 -15.04 -18.60
C GLN A 60 20.75 -15.36 -19.22
N ARG A 61 19.67 -14.97 -18.56
CA ARG A 61 18.29 -15.16 -19.04
C ARG A 61 17.76 -14.03 -19.91
N GLY A 62 18.53 -12.95 -20.12
CA GLY A 62 18.08 -11.77 -20.88
C GLY A 62 16.90 -11.03 -20.23
N LEU A 63 16.76 -11.08 -18.90
CA LEU A 63 15.69 -10.41 -18.17
C LEU A 63 15.95 -8.89 -18.09
N LYS A 64 14.91 -8.08 -18.32
CA LYS A 64 14.97 -6.64 -18.09
C LYS A 64 14.93 -6.36 -16.58
N VAL A 65 16.04 -5.86 -16.04
CA VAL A 65 16.13 -5.44 -14.65
C VAL A 65 15.40 -4.09 -14.48
N LEU A 66 14.49 -4.01 -13.50
CA LEU A 66 13.74 -2.77 -13.19
C LEU A 66 14.43 -1.90 -12.14
N ALA A 67 15.10 -2.53 -11.17
CA ALA A 67 15.79 -1.86 -10.07
C ALA A 67 16.87 -2.77 -9.47
N GLU A 68 17.81 -2.17 -8.73
CA GLU A 68 18.86 -2.87 -7.98
C GLU A 68 18.73 -2.54 -6.49
N ILE A 69 18.76 -3.56 -5.62
CA ILE A 69 18.77 -3.39 -4.16
C ILE A 69 20.20 -3.12 -3.71
N LYS A 70 20.55 -1.85 -3.48
CA LYS A 70 21.91 -1.45 -3.05
C LYS A 70 22.21 -1.77 -1.60
N ALA A 71 21.25 -1.56 -0.71
CA ALA A 71 21.37 -1.83 0.72
C ALA A 71 19.97 -1.92 1.35
N TYR A 72 19.90 -2.56 2.52
CA TYR A 72 18.74 -2.49 3.40
C TYR A 72 19.21 -2.40 4.85
N THR A 73 18.37 -1.87 5.73
CA THR A 73 18.60 -1.88 7.18
C THR A 73 17.28 -2.13 7.89
N THR A 74 17.35 -2.63 9.11
CA THR A 74 16.18 -2.84 9.97
C THR A 74 16.50 -2.33 11.36
N ASN A 75 15.55 -1.68 12.01
CA ASN A 75 15.63 -1.28 13.41
C ASN A 75 14.32 -1.66 14.10
N SER A 76 14.42 -2.26 15.28
CA SER A 76 13.29 -2.59 16.13
C SER A 76 13.58 -2.02 17.51
N GLN A 77 12.76 -1.08 17.98
CA GLN A 77 12.80 -0.55 19.34
C GLN A 77 11.68 -1.15 20.18
#